data_AF-A0A316FZ24-F1
#
_entry.id   AF-A0A316FZ24-F1
#
_cell.length_a   1.000
_cell.length_b   1.000
_cell.length_c   1.000
_cell.angle_alpha   90.00
_cell.angle_beta   90.00
_cell.angle_gamma   90.00
#
_symmetry.space_group_name_H-M   'P 1'
#
loop_
_entity.id
_entity.type
_entity.pdbx_description
1 polymer ?
#
loop_
_entity_poly.entity_id
_entity_poly.type
_entity_poly.pdbx_seq_one_letter_code
_entity_poly.pdbx_strand_id
1 'polypeptide(L)'
;MKKIMIQFHATLEELVEYVNSISSELGLVMTLMVLSPFSVRKLGGELSVDDLNIDGNIRIIFTSQKPSMDASSPNNFYDLNPGTIGLHIGRLTEKGLKESVLAFMSDDKEKAAMANKIASRLKKKTKAGAIAVNPVNGVEASARSHRYTQGAKSMYDDGVKILPVAGNSFFKLPD
;
A
#
# COMPACT_ATOMS: atom_id res chain seq x y z
N MET A 1 -10.54 -3.54 -19.11
CA MET A 1 -9.95 -3.81 -17.79
C MET A 1 -9.58 -2.52 -17.08
N LYS A 2 -10.18 -2.24 -15.93
CA LYS A 2 -9.79 -1.10 -15.09
C LYS A 2 -8.54 -1.48 -14.29
N LYS A 3 -7.56 -0.59 -14.26
CA LYS A 3 -6.35 -0.69 -13.45
C LYS A 3 -6.22 0.54 -12.55
N ILE A 4 -5.88 0.33 -11.29
CA ILE A 4 -5.50 1.36 -10.33
C ILE A 4 -4.17 0.93 -9.72
N MET A 5 -3.22 1.86 -9.69
CA MET A 5 -1.92 1.68 -9.05
C MET A 5 -1.51 3.04 -8.47
N ILE A 6 -1.39 3.13 -7.16
CA ILE A 6 -0.97 4.33 -6.45
C ILE A 6 0.21 3.95 -5.57
N GLN A 7 1.37 4.51 -5.91
CA GLN A 7 2.60 4.40 -5.14
C GLN A 7 2.69 5.57 -4.18
N PHE A 8 3.00 5.28 -2.92
CA PHE A 8 3.09 6.31 -1.90
C PHE A 8 3.94 5.90 -0.69
N HIS A 9 4.34 6.88 0.12
CA HIS A 9 4.95 6.64 1.42
C HIS A 9 4.04 7.09 2.55
N ALA A 10 4.00 6.29 3.61
CA ALA A 10 3.21 6.53 4.81
C ALA A 10 3.85 5.84 6.00
N THR A 11 3.60 6.34 7.22
CA THR A 11 3.97 5.61 8.43
C THR A 11 3.03 4.41 8.65
N LEU A 12 3.41 3.49 9.55
CA LEU A 12 2.55 2.35 9.86
C LEU A 12 1.25 2.79 10.54
N GLU A 13 1.30 3.81 11.40
CA GLU A 13 0.16 4.37 12.10
C GLU A 13 -0.85 4.96 11.11
N GLU A 14 -0.38 5.73 10.13
CA GLU A 14 -1.24 6.29 9.08
C GLU A 14 -1.84 5.21 8.18
N LEU A 15 -1.10 4.14 7.90
CA LEU A 15 -1.61 2.99 7.15
C LEU A 15 -2.69 2.25 7.92
N VAL A 16 -2.48 2.01 9.22
CA VAL A 16 -3.47 1.37 10.10
C VAL A 16 -4.73 2.21 10.20
N GLU A 17 -4.60 3.52 10.46
CA GLU A 17 -5.73 4.44 10.52
C GLU A 17 -6.51 4.44 9.19
N TYR A 18 -5.80 4.50 8.07
CA TYR A 18 -6.40 4.46 6.74
C TYR A 18 -7.15 3.15 6.50
N VAL A 19 -6.53 2.01 6.78
CA VAL A 19 -7.10 0.66 6.61
C VAL A 19 -8.37 0.49 7.45
N ASN A 20 -8.33 0.88 8.72
CA ASN A 20 -9.47 0.77 9.63
C ASN A 20 -10.63 1.68 9.20
N SER A 21 -10.34 2.94 8.86
CA SER A 21 -11.36 3.89 8.37
C SER A 21 -12.06 3.35 7.13
N ILE A 22 -11.32 2.90 6.10
CA ILE A 22 -11.96 2.43 4.87
C ILE A 22 -12.68 1.09 5.06
N SER A 23 -12.18 0.20 5.90
CA SER A 23 -12.83 -1.10 6.15
C SER A 23 -14.15 -0.91 6.87
N SER A 24 -14.18 -0.09 7.93
CA SER A 24 -15.38 0.22 8.69
C SER A 24 -16.41 0.98 7.85
N GLU A 25 -16.00 2.07 7.18
CA GLU A 25 -16.92 2.91 6.39
C GLU A 25 -17.54 2.20 5.20
N LEU A 26 -16.81 1.27 4.58
CA LEU A 26 -17.23 0.60 3.35
C LEU A 26 -17.68 -0.86 3.57
N GLY A 27 -17.66 -1.36 4.81
CA GLY A 27 -18.03 -2.73 5.16
C GLY A 27 -17.14 -3.78 4.50
N LEU A 28 -15.83 -3.51 4.37
CA LEU A 28 -14.90 -4.39 3.66
C LEU A 28 -14.34 -5.47 4.60
N VAL A 29 -14.26 -6.70 4.10
CA VAL A 29 -13.51 -7.77 4.75
C VAL A 29 -12.02 -7.56 4.48
N MET A 30 -11.23 -7.62 5.54
CA MET A 30 -9.78 -7.50 5.50
C MET A 30 -9.10 -8.86 5.62
N THR A 31 -8.12 -9.09 4.77
CA THR A 31 -7.25 -10.28 4.83
C THR A 31 -5.80 -9.81 4.85
N LEU A 32 -5.01 -10.31 5.79
CA LEU A 32 -3.56 -10.13 5.80
C LEU A 32 -2.93 -11.25 4.98
N MET A 33 -2.12 -10.88 4.00
CA MET A 33 -1.33 -11.78 3.17
C MET A 33 0.15 -11.52 3.40
N VAL A 34 0.89 -12.55 3.82
CA VAL A 34 2.36 -12.55 3.85
C VAL A 34 2.85 -13.28 2.60
N LEU A 35 3.84 -12.72 1.89
CA LEU A 35 4.30 -13.26 0.61
C LEU A 35 5.41 -14.31 0.72
N SER A 36 6.21 -14.28 1.79
CA SER A 36 7.34 -15.20 1.98
C SER A 36 7.69 -15.36 3.47
N PRO A 37 7.47 -16.55 4.08
CA PRO A 37 6.70 -17.66 3.52
C PRO A 37 5.25 -17.24 3.27
N PHE A 38 4.62 -17.81 2.23
CA PHE A 38 3.26 -17.43 1.89
C PHE A 38 2.28 -17.87 2.99
N SER A 39 1.46 -16.92 3.46
CA SER A 39 0.34 -17.21 4.34
C SER A 39 -0.76 -16.16 4.17
N VAL A 40 -2.01 -16.56 4.43
CA VAL A 40 -3.16 -15.67 4.43
C VAL A 40 -3.98 -15.90 5.69
N ARG A 41 -4.33 -14.82 6.38
CA ARG A 41 -5.24 -14.86 7.54
C ARG A 41 -6.29 -13.77 7.44
N LYS A 42 -7.52 -14.10 7.83
CA LYS A 42 -8.56 -13.08 7.99
C LYS A 42 -8.20 -12.19 9.18
N LEU A 43 -8.35 -10.88 9.01
CA LEU A 43 -8.27 -9.93 10.12
C LEU A 43 -9.67 -9.79 10.74
N GLY A 44 -9.75 -9.92 12.05
CA GLY A 44 -10.98 -9.70 12.82
C GLY A 44 -10.90 -8.35 13.53
N GLY A 45 -11.92 -7.52 13.38
CA GLY A 45 -11.97 -6.21 14.03
C GLY A 45 -11.01 -5.19 13.41
N GLU A 46 -10.56 -4.26 14.24
CA GLU A 46 -9.61 -3.21 13.86
C GLU A 46 -8.19 -3.75 13.79
N LEU A 47 -7.48 -3.35 12.74
CA LEU A 47 -6.05 -3.60 12.57
C LEU A 47 -5.25 -2.77 13.57
N SER A 48 -4.21 -3.35 14.14
CA SER A 48 -3.21 -2.63 14.95
C SER A 48 -1.86 -2.54 14.23
N VAL A 49 -0.94 -1.72 14.74
CA VAL A 49 0.46 -1.71 14.26
C VAL A 49 1.13 -3.07 14.49
N ASP A 50 0.84 -3.72 15.62
CA ASP A 50 1.40 -5.03 15.98
C ASP A 50 0.99 -6.13 14.99
N ASP A 51 -0.23 -6.06 14.43
CA ASP A 51 -0.66 -6.98 13.37
C ASP A 51 0.18 -6.88 12.10
N LEU A 52 0.80 -5.71 11.88
CA LEU A 52 1.70 -5.46 10.76
C LEU A 52 3.16 -5.71 11.12
N ASN A 53 3.49 -5.98 12.38
CA ASN A 53 4.84 -6.26 12.86
C ASN A 53 5.22 -7.74 12.69
N ILE A 54 5.13 -8.22 11.44
CA ILE A 54 5.41 -9.62 11.06
C ILE A 54 6.54 -9.63 10.04
N ASP A 55 7.46 -10.58 10.13
CA ASP A 55 8.52 -10.72 9.13
C ASP A 55 7.98 -10.97 7.71
N GLY A 56 8.69 -10.41 6.73
CA GLY A 56 8.39 -10.58 5.31
C GLY A 56 7.56 -9.44 4.70
N ASN A 57 7.28 -9.60 3.40
CA ASN A 57 6.49 -8.64 2.63
C ASN A 57 5.01 -8.91 2.85
N ILE A 58 4.29 -7.91 3.36
CA ILE A 58 2.87 -8.05 3.66
C ILE A 58 1.98 -7.24 2.71
N ARG A 59 0.75 -7.70 2.55
CA ARG A 59 -0.33 -7.01 1.85
C ARG A 59 -1.61 -7.12 2.67
N ILE A 60 -2.34 -6.01 2.78
CA ILE A 60 -3.74 -6.03 3.22
C ILE A 60 -4.60 -6.15 1.97
N ILE A 61 -5.46 -7.16 1.94
CA ILE A 61 -6.40 -7.37 0.86
C ILE A 61 -7.80 -6.99 1.33
N PHE A 62 -8.48 -6.18 0.53
CA PHE A 62 -9.86 -5.76 0.76
C PHE A 62 -10.79 -6.48 -0.21
N THR A 63 -11.85 -7.05 0.35
CA THR A 63 -12.92 -7.71 -0.41
C THR A 63 -14.28 -7.23 0.10
N SER A 64 -15.26 -7.04 -0.79
CA SER A 64 -16.65 -6.72 -0.38
C SER A 64 -17.42 -7.94 0.13
N GLN A 65 -16.93 -9.15 -0.17
CA GLN A 65 -17.52 -10.43 0.21
C GLN A 65 -16.48 -11.29 0.91
N LYS A 66 -16.90 -12.35 1.59
CA LYS A 66 -15.99 -13.31 2.23
C LYS A 66 -15.07 -13.93 1.16
N PRO A 67 -13.73 -13.78 1.27
CA PRO A 67 -12.80 -14.36 0.31
C PRO A 67 -12.65 -15.87 0.51
N SER A 68 -12.27 -16.59 -0.55
CA SER A 68 -11.73 -17.94 -0.44
C SER A 68 -10.33 -17.88 0.14
N MET A 69 -10.10 -18.69 1.18
CA MET A 69 -8.84 -18.76 1.93
C MET A 69 -8.00 -19.98 1.54
N ASP A 70 -8.45 -20.78 0.57
CA ASP A 70 -7.85 -22.06 0.17
C ASP A 70 -6.64 -21.88 -0.77
N ALA A 71 -6.05 -20.68 -0.76
CA ALA A 71 -4.96 -20.34 -1.65
C ALA A 71 -3.64 -20.97 -1.19
N SER A 72 -2.84 -21.45 -2.14
CA SER A 72 -1.49 -21.98 -1.90
C SER A 72 -0.36 -21.02 -2.29
N SER A 73 -0.70 -19.92 -2.97
CA SER A 73 0.24 -18.87 -3.38
C SER A 73 -0.48 -17.53 -3.57
N PRO A 74 0.26 -16.40 -3.66
CA PRO A 74 -0.36 -15.09 -3.91
C PRO A 74 -1.15 -15.04 -5.21
N ASN A 75 -0.62 -15.62 -6.31
CA ASN A 75 -1.30 -15.63 -7.59
C ASN A 75 -2.60 -16.44 -7.52
N ASN A 76 -2.52 -17.64 -6.93
CA ASN A 76 -3.69 -18.48 -6.71
C ASN A 76 -4.75 -17.80 -5.83
N PHE A 77 -4.35 -16.99 -4.83
CA PHE A 77 -5.29 -16.18 -4.06
C PHE A 77 -6.04 -15.16 -4.93
N TYR A 78 -5.34 -14.46 -5.83
CA TYR A 78 -5.98 -13.50 -6.74
C TYR A 78 -6.89 -14.18 -7.76
N ASP A 79 -6.55 -15.39 -8.21
CA ASP A 79 -7.39 -16.19 -9.11
C ASP A 79 -8.70 -16.62 -8.43
N LEU A 80 -8.61 -17.09 -7.18
CA LEU A 80 -9.78 -17.47 -6.36
C LEU A 80 -10.62 -16.27 -5.92
N ASN A 81 -10.01 -15.08 -5.85
CA ASN A 81 -10.64 -13.85 -5.37
C ASN A 81 -10.47 -12.72 -6.40
N PRO A 82 -11.20 -12.77 -7.53
CA PRO A 82 -11.04 -11.80 -8.61
C PRO A 82 -11.52 -10.41 -8.20
N GLY A 83 -10.80 -9.37 -8.64
CA GLY A 83 -11.15 -7.97 -8.38
C GLY A 83 -11.00 -7.56 -6.91
N THR A 84 -10.09 -8.20 -6.19
CA THR A 84 -9.66 -7.73 -4.89
C THR A 84 -8.76 -6.51 -4.99
N ILE A 85 -8.75 -5.71 -3.92
CA ILE A 85 -7.92 -4.51 -3.83
C ILE A 85 -6.80 -4.82 -2.86
N GLY A 86 -5.56 -4.73 -3.32
CA GLY A 86 -4.38 -5.00 -2.51
C GLY A 86 -3.70 -3.71 -2.06
N LEU A 87 -3.33 -3.63 -0.80
CA LEU A 87 -2.46 -2.61 -0.24
C LEU A 87 -1.17 -3.26 0.24
N HIS A 88 -0.08 -3.06 -0.49
CA HIS A 88 1.25 -3.41 -0.04
C HIS A 88 1.72 -2.40 1.00
N ILE A 89 2.26 -2.92 2.12
CA ILE A 89 2.68 -2.11 3.26
C ILE A 89 4.19 -1.87 3.17
N GLY A 90 4.56 -0.63 2.86
CA GLY A 90 5.92 -0.14 3.03
C GLY A 90 6.24 0.04 4.51
N ARG A 91 7.49 -0.23 4.89
CA ARG A 91 7.95 -0.15 6.29
C ARG A 91 9.20 0.70 6.41
N LEU A 92 9.38 1.27 7.60
CA LEU A 92 10.67 1.80 8.01
C LEU A 92 11.67 0.66 8.14
N THR A 93 12.85 0.86 7.58
CA THR A 93 14.01 -0.03 7.71
C THR A 93 15.23 0.81 8.04
N GLU A 94 16.35 0.16 8.40
CA GLU A 94 17.63 0.85 8.60
C GLU A 94 18.06 1.71 7.39
N LYS A 95 17.63 1.34 6.18
CA LYS A 95 17.96 2.09 4.95
C LYS A 95 17.04 3.28 4.70
N GLY A 96 15.87 3.32 5.32
CA GLY A 96 14.82 4.29 5.06
C GLY A 96 13.40 3.71 5.02
N LEU A 97 12.43 4.58 4.73
CA LEU A 97 11.01 4.25 4.62
C LEU A 97 10.72 3.69 3.22
N LYS A 98 10.24 2.45 3.15
CA LYS A 98 9.86 1.80 1.89
C LYS A 98 8.47 2.23 1.42
N GLU A 99 8.28 2.15 0.11
CA GLU A 99 7.03 2.48 -0.58
C GLU A 99 5.89 1.50 -0.25
N SER A 100 4.70 2.06 -0.03
CA SER A 100 3.42 1.37 -0.03
C SER A 100 2.75 1.47 -1.40
N VAL A 101 1.96 0.47 -1.76
CA VAL A 101 1.28 0.44 -3.07
C VAL A 101 -0.17 -0.02 -2.92
N LEU A 102 -1.11 0.84 -3.32
CA LEU A 102 -2.51 0.45 -3.53
C LEU A 102 -2.70 -0.01 -4.97
N ALA A 103 -3.12 -1.26 -5.17
CA ALA A 103 -3.27 -1.89 -6.46
C ALA A 103 -4.65 -2.54 -6.62
N PHE A 104 -5.23 -2.41 -7.81
CA PHE A 104 -6.47 -3.08 -8.20
C PHE A 104 -6.49 -3.30 -9.71
N MET A 105 -7.06 -4.43 -10.13
CA MET A 105 -7.28 -4.74 -11.53
C MET A 105 -8.52 -5.63 -11.69
N SER A 106 -9.50 -5.20 -12.47
CA SER A 106 -10.70 -5.98 -12.82
C SER A 106 -11.48 -5.37 -13.97
N ASP A 107 -12.29 -6.18 -14.65
CA ASP A 107 -13.32 -5.72 -15.61
C ASP A 107 -14.69 -5.49 -14.95
N ASP A 108 -14.86 -5.94 -13.71
CA ASP A 108 -16.08 -5.77 -12.94
C ASP A 108 -16.29 -4.30 -12.55
N LYS A 109 -17.41 -3.72 -13.02
CA LYS A 109 -17.75 -2.30 -12.82
C LYS A 109 -18.02 -1.96 -11.35
N GLU A 110 -18.62 -2.87 -10.59
CA GLU A 110 -18.93 -2.64 -9.17
C GLU A 110 -17.65 -2.66 -8.34
N LYS A 111 -16.77 -3.63 -8.59
CA LYS A 111 -15.45 -3.71 -7.94
C LYS A 111 -14.58 -2.51 -8.32
N ALA A 112 -14.63 -2.08 -9.58
CA ALA A 112 -13.94 -0.87 -10.02
C ALA A 112 -14.46 0.39 -9.32
N ALA A 113 -15.77 0.52 -9.12
CA ALA A 113 -16.35 1.62 -8.35
C ALA A 113 -15.87 1.61 -6.90
N MET A 114 -15.83 0.44 -6.25
CA MET A 114 -15.28 0.30 -4.90
C MET A 114 -13.80 0.69 -4.83
N ALA A 115 -12.99 0.22 -5.78
CA ALA A 115 -11.58 0.55 -5.85
C ALA A 115 -11.33 2.06 -6.07
N ASN A 116 -12.17 2.73 -6.87
CA ASN A 116 -12.10 4.18 -7.02
C ASN A 116 -12.45 4.91 -5.72
N LYS A 117 -13.42 4.42 -4.93
CA LYS A 117 -13.75 5.00 -3.62
C LYS A 117 -12.56 4.91 -2.67
N ILE A 118 -11.96 3.73 -2.52
CA ILE A 118 -10.77 3.49 -1.70
C ILE A 118 -9.61 4.39 -2.17
N ALA A 119 -9.30 4.39 -3.47
CA ALA A 119 -8.24 5.22 -4.05
C ALA A 119 -8.47 6.72 -3.84
N SER A 120 -9.72 7.19 -3.91
CA SER A 120 -10.08 8.59 -3.64
C SER A 120 -9.80 8.97 -2.19
N ARG A 121 -10.11 8.09 -1.23
CA ARG A 121 -9.81 8.30 0.19
C ARG A 121 -8.30 8.39 0.44
N LEU A 122 -7.50 7.50 -0.15
CA LEU A 122 -6.04 7.57 -0.08
C LEU A 122 -5.51 8.90 -0.62
N LYS A 123 -6.01 9.33 -1.78
CA LYS A 123 -5.60 10.60 -2.40
C LYS A 123 -5.91 11.82 -1.55
N LYS A 124 -6.94 11.78 -0.70
CA LYS A 124 -7.27 12.87 0.23
C LYS A 124 -6.33 12.93 1.44
N LYS A 125 -5.71 11.80 1.82
CA LYS A 125 -4.74 11.71 2.93
C LYS A 125 -3.29 11.89 2.47
N THR A 126 -3.05 12.15 1.18
CA THR A 126 -1.70 12.19 0.60
C THR A 126 -1.49 13.43 -0.28
N LYS A 127 -0.29 13.99 -0.26
CA LYS A 127 0.21 15.00 -1.21
C LYS A 127 0.87 14.29 -2.38
N ALA A 128 0.75 14.84 -3.59
CA ALA A 128 1.38 14.30 -4.79
C ALA A 128 2.60 15.13 -5.20
N GLY A 129 3.58 14.45 -5.81
CA GLY A 129 4.78 15.05 -6.37
C GLY A 129 6.03 14.76 -5.54
N ALA A 130 6.99 14.07 -6.14
CA ALA A 130 8.33 13.89 -5.58
C ALA A 130 9.38 14.05 -6.68
N ILE A 131 10.65 14.01 -6.31
CA ILE A 131 11.78 13.95 -7.24
C ILE A 131 12.51 12.63 -6.99
N ALA A 132 12.54 11.75 -7.98
CA ALA A 132 13.35 10.54 -7.93
C ALA A 132 14.81 10.90 -8.24
N VAL A 133 15.74 10.40 -7.43
CA VAL A 133 17.17 10.69 -7.54
C VAL A 133 17.93 9.38 -7.70
N ASN A 134 18.78 9.31 -8.73
CA ASN A 134 19.74 8.23 -8.88
C ASN A 134 20.94 8.49 -7.96
N PRO A 135 21.25 7.60 -6.99
CA PRO A 135 22.33 7.85 -6.05
C PRO A 135 23.73 7.78 -6.67
N VAL A 136 23.89 7.16 -7.86
CA VAL A 136 25.19 6.94 -8.49
C VAL A 136 25.69 8.20 -9.20
N ASN A 137 24.81 8.91 -9.89
CA ASN A 137 25.17 10.06 -10.72
C ASN A 137 24.39 11.34 -10.37
N GLY A 138 23.51 11.30 -9.37
CA GLY A 138 22.72 12.45 -8.92
C GLY A 138 21.63 12.89 -9.90
N VAL A 139 21.38 12.13 -10.98
CA VAL A 139 20.35 12.48 -11.97
C VAL A 139 18.98 12.48 -11.30
N GLU A 140 18.23 13.55 -11.55
CA GLU A 140 16.90 13.77 -11.00
C GLU A 140 15.83 13.60 -12.07
N ALA A 141 14.70 13.00 -11.68
CA ALA A 141 13.51 12.88 -12.52
C ALA A 141 12.26 13.25 -11.71
N SER A 142 11.38 14.02 -12.33
CA SER A 142 10.11 14.40 -11.69
C SER A 142 9.19 13.19 -11.55
N ALA A 143 8.81 12.86 -10.31
CA ALA A 143 7.87 11.79 -9.98
C ALA A 143 6.51 12.41 -9.57
N ARG A 144 5.85 13.07 -10.51
CA ARG A 144 4.63 13.89 -10.25
C ARG A 144 3.45 13.11 -9.68
N SER A 145 3.33 11.82 -10.03
CA SER A 145 2.25 10.95 -9.58
C SER A 145 2.52 10.27 -8.24
N HIS A 146 3.78 10.27 -7.80
CA HIS A 146 4.19 9.68 -6.52
C HIS A 146 3.54 10.46 -5.39
N ARG A 147 3.11 9.77 -4.33
CA ARG A 147 2.41 10.42 -3.23
C ARG A 147 3.11 10.15 -1.89
N TYR A 148 2.78 10.95 -0.90
CA TYR A 148 3.25 10.75 0.47
C TYR A 148 2.25 11.37 1.45
N THR A 149 2.21 10.83 2.65
CA THR A 149 1.45 11.39 3.77
C THR A 149 2.26 12.41 4.55
N GLN A 150 1.63 13.08 5.52
CA GLN A 150 2.32 14.03 6.38
C GLN A 150 3.39 13.33 7.24
N GLY A 151 3.10 12.16 7.80
CA GLY A 151 4.06 11.41 8.59
C GLY A 151 5.30 11.01 7.80
N ALA A 152 5.13 10.59 6.54
CA ALA A 152 6.26 10.31 5.65
C ALA A 152 7.11 11.56 5.34
N LYS A 153 6.48 12.75 5.20
CA LYS A 153 7.20 14.02 5.05
C LYS A 153 8.00 14.37 6.29
N SER A 154 7.39 14.26 7.47
CA SER A 154 8.09 14.50 8.75
C SER A 154 9.31 13.60 8.90
N MET A 155 9.19 12.29 8.60
CA MET A 155 10.35 11.40 8.62
C MET A 155 11.44 11.82 7.63
N TYR A 156 11.06 12.24 6.43
CA TYR A 156 12.02 12.74 5.44
C TYR A 156 12.77 13.99 5.94
N ASP A 157 12.04 14.92 6.57
CA ASP A 157 12.61 16.15 7.13
C ASP A 157 13.57 15.85 8.29
N ASP A 158 13.32 14.77 9.03
CA ASP A 158 14.21 14.22 10.06
C ASP A 158 15.39 13.40 9.48
N GLY A 159 15.54 13.36 8.15
CA GLY A 159 16.66 12.73 7.46
C GLY A 159 16.44 11.28 7.03
N VAL A 160 15.24 10.72 7.20
CA VAL A 160 14.91 9.36 6.72
C VAL A 160 14.84 9.33 5.20
N LYS A 161 15.60 8.43 4.58
CA LYS A 161 15.52 8.22 3.11
C LYS A 161 14.18 7.64 2.71
N ILE A 162 13.61 8.16 1.63
CA ILE A 162 12.35 7.68 1.05
C ILE A 162 12.68 6.75 -0.12
N LEU A 163 12.39 5.47 0.04
CA LEU A 163 12.88 4.40 -0.84
C LEU A 163 11.78 3.84 -1.74
N PRO A 164 12.04 3.61 -3.04
CA PRO A 164 11.12 2.89 -3.92
C PRO A 164 10.95 1.43 -3.48
N VAL A 165 9.93 0.76 -4.02
CA VAL A 165 9.73 -0.69 -3.77
C VAL A 165 10.88 -1.53 -4.33
N ALA A 166 11.50 -1.07 -5.43
CA ALA A 166 12.58 -1.75 -6.13
C ALA A 166 13.54 -0.73 -6.77
N GLY A 167 14.77 -1.18 -7.03
CA GLY A 167 15.85 -0.35 -7.56
C GLY A 167 16.69 0.32 -6.46
N ASN A 168 17.56 1.24 -6.86
CA ASN A 168 18.50 1.93 -5.98
C ASN A 168 18.23 3.43 -5.84
N SER A 169 17.20 3.98 -6.50
CA SER A 169 16.86 5.39 -6.35
C SER A 169 16.33 5.72 -4.96
N PHE A 170 16.22 7.01 -4.65
CA PHE A 170 15.45 7.51 -3.52
C PHE A 170 14.60 8.71 -3.97
N PHE A 171 13.63 9.10 -3.16
CA PHE A 171 12.79 10.26 -3.42
C PHE A 171 13.16 11.42 -2.52
N LYS A 172 13.23 12.62 -3.11
CA LYS A 172 13.15 13.89 -2.38
C LYS A 172 11.69 14.33 -2.33
N LEU A 173 11.21 14.67 -1.14
CA LEU A 173 9.86 15.20 -0.94
C LEU A 173 9.93 16.73 -0.90
N PRO A 174 9.10 17.44 -1.67
CA PRO A 174 9.09 18.90 -1.66
C PRO A 174 8.48 19.41 -0.36
N ASP A 175 8.88 20.63 0.03
CA ASP A 175 8.25 21.37 1.12
C ASP A 175 6.73 21.54 0.91
#